data_AF-A0A1W6KQ48-F1
#
_entry.id   AF-A0A1W6KQ48-F1
#
_cell.length_a   1.000
_cell.length_b   1.000
_cell.length_c   1.000
_cell.angle_alpha   90.00
_cell.angle_beta   90.00
_cell.angle_gamma   90.00
#
_symmetry.space_group_name_H-M   'P 1'
#
loop_
_entity.id
_entity.type
_entity.pdbx_description
1 polymer ?
#
loop_
_entity_poly.entity_id
_entity_poly.type
_entity_poly.pdbx_seq_one_letter_code
_entity_poly.pdbx_strand_id
1 'polypeptide(L)'
;MEKAPRASEARRRKRKIIAQATAITLLLTPHYASASDLENLALQGYAVALTTQVNGTYEGCEYGKQLELMNGLIFVCSTYRYHYSYMPRVLILQQLQTGKIKVIIDDDETAGTLYRR
;
A
#
# COMPACT_ATOMS: atom_id res chain seq x y z
N MET A 1 87.03 -23.29 -24.06
CA MET A 1 86.77 -21.93 -23.55
C MET A 1 85.82 -21.30 -24.56
N GLU A 2 84.64 -20.80 -24.26
CA GLU A 2 84.16 -20.11 -23.07
C GLU A 2 82.61 -19.98 -23.16
N LYS A 3 81.93 -20.32 -22.05
CA LYS A 3 80.62 -19.86 -21.56
C LYS A 3 79.41 -19.70 -22.51
N ALA A 4 78.35 -20.45 -22.21
CA ALA A 4 77.00 -19.90 -22.22
C ALA A 4 76.79 -19.05 -20.94
N PRO A 5 75.93 -18.02 -20.97
CA PRO A 5 74.52 -18.27 -20.62
C PRO A 5 73.50 -17.48 -21.46
N ARG A 6 72.35 -18.10 -21.72
CA ARG A 6 71.09 -17.41 -22.05
C ARG A 6 70.31 -17.17 -20.75
N ALA A 7 70.21 -15.92 -20.35
CA ALA A 7 69.26 -15.34 -19.40
C ALA A 7 69.44 -13.82 -19.56
N SER A 8 68.49 -12.91 -19.45
CA SER A 8 67.05 -12.88 -19.21
C SER A 8 66.72 -11.39 -19.31
N GLU A 9 65.69 -10.95 -20.04
CA GLU A 9 65.10 -9.62 -19.83
C GLU A 9 63.78 -9.55 -20.62
N ALA A 10 62.64 -9.83 -19.99
CA ALA A 10 61.88 -8.90 -19.16
C ALA A 10 61.32 -7.70 -19.93
N ARG A 11 60.14 -7.88 -20.55
CA ARG A 11 58.97 -6.97 -20.43
C ARG A 11 57.90 -7.36 -21.45
N ARG A 12 56.87 -8.07 -21.01
CA ARG A 12 55.58 -8.05 -21.71
C ARG A 12 54.40 -8.03 -20.76
N ARG A 13 54.06 -6.78 -20.40
CA ARG A 13 52.73 -6.22 -20.07
C ARG A 13 51.77 -7.10 -19.26
N LYS A 14 51.72 -6.81 -17.96
CA LYS A 14 50.56 -7.04 -17.07
C LYS A 14 49.30 -6.36 -17.62
N ARG A 15 48.26 -7.15 -17.91
CA ARG A 15 46.85 -6.77 -18.16
C ARG A 15 46.05 -8.06 -17.93
N LYS A 16 44.98 -8.18 -17.14
CA LYS A 16 44.14 -7.27 -16.35
C LYS A 16 43.46 -8.16 -15.28
N ILE A 17 43.46 -7.67 -14.05
CA ILE A 17 42.29 -7.54 -13.16
C ILE A 17 41.35 -8.76 -13.09
N ILE A 18 41.58 -9.56 -12.05
CA ILE A 18 40.60 -10.17 -11.11
C ILE A 18 39.18 -10.25 -11.67
N ALA A 19 38.78 -11.43 -12.12
CA ALA A 19 37.37 -11.78 -12.31
C ALA A 19 36.72 -11.83 -10.92
N GLN A 20 36.11 -10.72 -10.50
CA GLN A 20 35.30 -10.67 -9.29
C GLN A 20 34.03 -11.50 -9.53
N ALA A 21 33.94 -12.64 -8.87
CA ALA A 21 32.69 -13.34 -8.68
C ALA A 21 31.83 -12.51 -7.72
N THR A 22 31.05 -11.58 -8.25
CA THR A 22 30.01 -10.88 -7.48
C THR A 22 28.87 -11.86 -7.25
N ALA A 23 28.81 -12.41 -6.03
CA ALA A 23 27.63 -13.10 -5.54
C ALA A 23 26.46 -12.11 -5.52
N ILE A 24 25.53 -12.25 -6.47
CA ILE A 24 24.27 -11.49 -6.50
C ILE A 24 23.32 -12.18 -5.51
N THR A 25 23.46 -11.85 -4.23
CA THR A 25 22.46 -12.19 -3.21
C THR A 25 21.52 -11.00 -3.05
N LEU A 26 20.66 -10.78 -4.05
CA LEU A 26 19.68 -9.69 -4.02
C LEU A 26 18.43 -10.15 -3.25
N LEU A 27 18.45 -9.91 -1.94
CA LEU A 27 17.34 -9.54 -1.06
C LEU A 27 15.96 -10.18 -1.33
N LEU A 28 15.70 -11.34 -0.72
CA LEU A 28 14.36 -11.79 -0.34
C LEU A 28 13.96 -11.12 0.98
N THR A 29 13.74 -9.80 0.97
CA THR A 29 13.09 -9.15 2.12
C THR A 29 11.58 -9.36 1.98
N PRO A 30 10.90 -10.02 2.94
CA PRO A 30 9.45 -10.11 2.91
C PRO A 30 8.86 -8.69 2.95
N HIS A 31 8.08 -8.35 1.94
CA HIS A 31 7.32 -7.11 1.92
C HIS A 31 6.16 -7.24 2.91
N TYR A 32 6.35 -6.75 4.14
CA TYR A 32 5.26 -6.57 5.08
C TYR A 32 4.38 -5.42 4.56
N ALA A 33 3.20 -5.75 4.03
CA ALA A 33 2.15 -4.76 3.78
C ALA A 33 1.48 -4.43 5.11
N SER A 34 1.73 -3.24 5.65
CA SER A 34 1.17 -2.81 6.94
C SER A 34 -0.29 -2.39 6.77
N ALA A 35 -1.22 -3.13 7.34
CA ALA A 35 -2.63 -2.74 7.49
C ALA A 35 -2.82 -1.73 8.65
N SER A 36 -1.91 -0.75 8.76
CA SER A 36 -1.76 0.09 9.95
C SER A 36 -3.02 0.87 10.31
N ASP A 37 -3.81 1.26 9.31
CA ASP A 37 -4.89 2.21 9.52
C ASP A 37 -6.06 1.57 10.27
N LEU A 38 -6.42 0.33 9.93
CA LEU A 38 -7.47 -0.39 10.64
C LEU A 38 -7.02 -0.83 12.04
N GLU A 39 -5.75 -1.21 12.21
CA GLU A 39 -5.18 -1.51 13.52
C GLU A 39 -5.19 -0.27 14.43
N ASN A 40 -4.77 0.89 13.92
CA ASN A 40 -4.84 2.15 14.65
C ASN A 40 -6.28 2.53 15.04
N LEU A 41 -7.25 2.29 14.17
CA LEU A 41 -8.66 2.51 14.47
C LEU A 41 -9.16 1.56 15.57
N ALA A 42 -8.76 0.29 15.53
CA ALA A 42 -9.05 -0.67 16.59
C ALA A 42 -8.46 -0.22 17.94
N LEU A 43 -7.20 0.24 17.95
CA LEU A 43 -6.55 0.81 19.14
C LEU A 43 -7.26 2.08 19.67
N GLN A 44 -7.89 2.86 18.79
CA GLN A 44 -8.75 4.00 19.17
C GLN A 44 -10.15 3.59 19.65
N GLY A 45 -10.43 2.29 19.72
CA GLY A 45 -11.70 1.74 20.19
C GLY A 45 -12.81 1.74 19.14
N TYR A 46 -12.47 1.75 17.85
CA TYR A 46 -13.44 1.50 16.77
C TYR A 46 -13.57 0.00 16.52
N ALA A 47 -14.80 -0.43 16.26
CA ALA A 47 -15.10 -1.77 15.76
C ALA A 47 -15.94 -1.68 14.48
N VAL A 48 -15.85 -2.70 13.63
CA VAL A 48 -16.72 -2.82 12.46
C VAL A 48 -18.15 -3.07 12.92
N ALA A 49 -19.04 -2.11 12.69
CA ALA A 49 -20.46 -2.23 13.00
C ALA A 49 -21.22 -2.88 11.84
N LEU A 50 -20.88 -2.51 10.61
CA LEU A 50 -21.49 -3.04 9.38
C LEU A 50 -20.46 -3.14 8.25
N THR A 51 -20.65 -4.12 7.37
CA THR A 51 -19.93 -4.27 6.10
C THR A 51 -20.92 -4.22 4.95
N THR A 52 -20.59 -3.47 3.90
CA THR A 52 -21.40 -3.37 2.67
C THR A 52 -20.49 -3.01 1.48
N GLN A 53 -21.09 -2.57 0.38
CA GLN A 53 -20.39 -2.07 -0.80
C GLN A 53 -21.08 -0.80 -1.31
N VAL A 54 -20.33 0.03 -2.03
CA VAL A 54 -20.95 1.07 -2.87
C VAL A 54 -21.76 0.37 -3.97
N ASN A 55 -22.95 0.87 -4.25
CA ASN A 55 -23.79 0.38 -5.33
C ASN A 55 -23.27 0.91 -6.68
N GLY A 56 -22.59 0.05 -7.43
CA GLY A 56 -22.05 0.39 -8.76
C GLY A 56 -20.68 1.07 -8.71
N THR A 57 -20.44 2.00 -9.64
CA THR A 57 -19.14 2.67 -9.81
C THR A 57 -18.90 3.71 -8.72
N TYR A 58 -17.74 3.64 -8.08
CA TYR A 58 -17.21 4.67 -7.20
C TYR A 58 -16.09 5.41 -7.91
N GLU A 59 -16.24 6.73 -8.06
CA GLU A 59 -15.23 7.61 -8.69
C GLU A 59 -14.61 8.58 -7.68
N GLY A 60 -14.74 8.26 -6.40
CA GLY A 60 -14.31 9.10 -5.30
C GLY A 60 -15.44 9.94 -4.74
N CYS A 61 -15.06 10.83 -3.83
CA CYS A 61 -15.92 11.78 -3.15
C CYS A 61 -15.77 13.20 -3.73
N GLU A 62 -16.90 13.89 -3.77
CA GLU A 62 -16.99 15.34 -3.94
C GLU A 62 -17.94 15.85 -2.84
N TYR A 63 -17.82 17.12 -2.45
CA TYR A 63 -18.67 17.68 -1.39
C TYR A 63 -20.16 17.53 -1.75
N GLY A 64 -20.92 16.88 -0.87
CA GLY A 64 -22.36 16.65 -1.05
C GLY A 64 -22.72 15.48 -1.98
N LYS A 65 -21.73 14.81 -2.60
CA LYS A 65 -21.99 13.62 -3.43
C LYS A 65 -22.62 12.52 -2.57
N GLN A 66 -23.73 11.98 -3.04
CA GLN A 66 -24.43 10.89 -2.40
C GLN A 66 -23.99 9.56 -3.00
N LEU A 67 -23.57 8.63 -2.16
CA LEU A 67 -23.22 7.27 -2.53
C LEU A 67 -24.29 6.34 -1.97
N GLU A 68 -24.95 5.60 -2.86
CA GLU A 68 -25.86 4.54 -2.45
C GLU A 68 -25.05 3.32 -2.02
N LEU A 69 -25.39 2.74 -0.87
CA LEU A 69 -24.78 1.51 -0.39
C LEU A 69 -25.74 0.33 -0.62
N MET A 70 -25.19 -0.85 -0.89
CA MET A 70 -26.00 -2.04 -1.19
C MET A 70 -26.93 -2.47 -0.06
N ASN A 71 -26.68 -2.03 1.18
CA ASN A 71 -27.54 -2.28 2.34
C ASN A 71 -28.66 -1.23 2.52
N GLY A 72 -28.88 -0.35 1.54
CA GLY A 72 -29.94 0.66 1.55
C GLY A 72 -29.60 1.96 2.29
N LEU A 73 -28.41 2.07 2.88
CA LEU A 73 -27.92 3.33 3.42
C LEU A 73 -27.44 4.27 2.31
N ILE A 74 -27.42 5.57 2.62
CA ILE A 74 -26.84 6.60 1.77
C ILE A 74 -25.67 7.23 2.53
N PHE A 75 -24.51 7.34 1.91
CA PHE A 75 -23.37 8.07 2.45
C PHE A 75 -23.16 9.38 1.68
N VAL A 76 -23.19 10.51 2.38
CA VAL A 76 -22.99 11.84 1.76
C VAL A 76 -21.59 12.33 2.10
N CYS A 77 -20.76 12.48 1.08
CA CYS A 77 -19.38 12.92 1.20
C CYS A 77 -19.28 14.36 1.74
N SER A 78 -18.31 14.60 2.63
CA SER A 78 -17.98 15.94 3.16
C SER A 78 -16.55 16.35 2.84
N THR A 79 -15.93 15.72 1.84
CA THR A 79 -14.57 16.01 1.38
C THR A 79 -14.46 15.76 -0.13
N TYR A 80 -13.38 16.23 -0.73
CA TYR A 80 -12.99 15.88 -2.08
C TYR A 80 -11.89 14.81 -2.06
N ARG A 81 -12.07 13.74 -2.84
CA ARG A 81 -11.06 12.71 -3.08
C ARG A 81 -11.38 12.02 -4.40
N TYR A 82 -10.40 11.89 -5.27
CA TYR A 82 -10.52 11.07 -6.48
C TYR A 82 -10.08 9.64 -6.20
N HIS A 83 -10.90 8.65 -6.52
CA HIS A 83 -10.56 7.23 -6.43
C HIS A 83 -11.53 6.38 -7.26
N TYR A 84 -11.05 5.60 -8.21
CA TYR A 84 -11.91 4.80 -9.08
C TYR A 84 -11.93 3.33 -8.66
N SER A 85 -13.12 2.78 -8.41
CA SER A 85 -13.32 1.36 -8.10
C SER A 85 -14.75 0.92 -8.43
N TYR A 86 -14.96 -0.34 -8.81
CA TYR A 86 -16.30 -0.89 -9.07
C TYR A 86 -16.78 -1.71 -7.87
N MET A 87 -17.93 -1.29 -7.31
CA MET A 87 -18.53 -1.87 -6.12
C MET A 87 -17.54 -2.07 -4.95
N PRO A 88 -16.71 -1.06 -4.60
CA PRO A 88 -15.73 -1.20 -3.53
C PRO A 88 -16.38 -1.55 -2.19
N ARG A 89 -15.63 -2.29 -1.37
CA ARG A 89 -16.01 -2.61 0.01
C ARG A 89 -16.13 -1.34 0.83
N VAL A 90 -17.18 -1.30 1.66
CA VAL A 90 -17.41 -0.25 2.65
C VAL A 90 -17.46 -0.86 4.04
N LEU A 91 -16.62 -0.35 4.95
CA LEU A 91 -16.68 -0.66 6.38
C LEU A 91 -17.25 0.55 7.11
N ILE A 92 -18.33 0.33 7.85
CA ILE A 92 -18.89 1.32 8.75
C ILE A 92 -18.41 0.97 10.15
N LEU A 93 -17.55 1.82 10.69
CA LEU A 93 -16.94 1.64 11.99
C LEU A 93 -17.67 2.49 13.03
N GLN A 94 -17.83 1.96 14.23
CA GLN A 94 -18.37 2.69 15.37
C GLN A 94 -17.37 2.66 16.52
N GLN A 95 -17.12 3.83 17.10
CA GLN A 95 -16.32 3.96 18.32
C GLN A 95 -17.17 3.54 19.51
N LEU A 96 -16.66 2.58 20.29
CA LEU A 96 -17.45 1.83 21.28
C LEU A 96 -17.93 2.67 22.49
N GLN A 97 -17.28 3.81 22.80
CA GLN A 97 -17.60 4.64 23.96
C GLN A 97 -18.49 5.85 23.63
N THR A 98 -18.30 6.43 22.45
CA THR A 98 -18.89 7.70 22.01
C THR A 98 -19.94 7.51 20.94
N GLY A 99 -19.98 6.33 20.30
CA GLY A 99 -20.83 6.06 19.15
C GLY A 99 -20.40 6.77 17.87
N LYS A 100 -19.24 7.48 17.87
CA LYS A 100 -18.73 8.19 16.69
C LYS A 100 -18.54 7.21 15.53
N ILE A 101 -18.99 7.61 14.35
CA ILE A 101 -18.92 6.81 13.14
C ILE A 101 -17.74 7.24 12.28
N LYS A 102 -17.07 6.25 11.67
CA LYS A 102 -16.14 6.43 10.57
C LYS A 102 -16.52 5.49 9.43
N VAL A 103 -16.24 5.90 8.20
CA VAL A 103 -16.53 5.09 7.02
C VAL A 103 -15.22 4.88 6.26
N ILE A 104 -14.92 3.63 5.95
CA ILE A 104 -13.80 3.23 5.11
C ILE A 104 -14.37 2.76 3.78
N ILE A 105 -13.91 3.32 2.67
CA ILE A 105 -14.28 2.89 1.31
C ILE A 105 -13.00 2.49 0.60
N ASP A 106 -12.92 1.22 0.18
CA ASP A 106 -11.73 0.67 -0.49
C ASP A 106 -10.43 0.88 0.31
N ASP A 107 -10.49 0.58 1.61
CA ASP A 107 -9.40 0.71 2.58
C ASP A 107 -8.98 2.16 2.92
N ASP A 108 -9.67 3.17 2.39
CA ASP A 108 -9.46 4.58 2.72
C ASP A 108 -10.55 5.16 3.63
N GLU A 109 -10.14 5.84 4.72
CA GLU A 109 -11.07 6.63 5.54
C GLU A 109 -11.66 7.78 4.70
N THR A 110 -12.99 7.83 4.67
CA THR A 110 -13.75 8.79 3.88
C THR A 110 -14.67 9.61 4.79
N ALA A 111 -14.52 10.94 4.74
CA ALA A 111 -15.31 11.84 5.56
C ALA A 111 -16.70 12.09 4.95
N GLY A 112 -17.74 11.96 5.77
CA GLY A 112 -19.12 12.16 5.35
C GLY A 112 -20.12 11.77 6.41
N THR A 113 -21.40 11.75 6.04
CA THR A 113 -22.53 11.42 6.93
C THR A 113 -23.35 10.27 6.35
N LEU A 114 -23.74 9.32 7.20
CA LEU A 114 -24.64 8.23 6.83
C LEU A 114 -26.10 8.59 7.11
N TYR A 115 -26.96 8.25 6.16
CA TYR A 115 -28.40 8.38 6.24
C TYR A 115 -29.06 7.03 5.99
N ARG A 116 -30.23 6.83 6.59
CA ARG A 116 -31.12 5.71 6.29
C ARG A 116 -32.22 6.24 5.36
N ARG A 117 -32.52 5.48 4.30
CA ARG A 117 -33.69 5.74 3.43
C ARG A 117 -35.00 5.57 4.19
#